data_AF-A0A1Q7B952-F1
#
_entry.id   AF-A0A1Q7B952-F1
#
_cell.length_a   1.000
_cell.length_b   1.000
_cell.length_c   1.000
_cell.angle_alpha   90.00
_cell.angle_beta   90.00
_cell.angle_gamma   90.00
#
_symmetry.space_group_name_H-M   'P 1'
#
loop_
_entity.id
_entity.type
_entity.pdbx_description
1 polymer ?
#
loop_
_entity_poly.entity_id
_entity_poly.type
_entity_poly.pdbx_seq_one_letter_code
_entity_poly.pdbx_strand_id
1 'polypeptide(L)'
;MTRPIFLWSNLILIGTILTLASVLIGDSRGGYGFPLAWKTGGCPPPGIVISESCLLAIGYDWLSFGLDALIYTFIGFGILLAYSKYRVAKQIR
;
A
#
# COMPACT_ATOMS: atom_id res chain seq x y z
N MET A 1 10.07 -29.27 5.59
CA MET A 1 10.65 -28.06 4.96
C MET A 1 9.59 -27.41 4.04
N THR A 2 8.44 -27.02 4.58
CA THR A 2 7.24 -26.63 3.77
C THR A 2 6.53 -25.37 4.27
N ARG A 3 6.81 -24.92 5.51
CA ARG A 3 6.19 -23.73 6.10
C ARG A 3 6.51 -22.37 5.44
N PRO A 4 7.72 -22.09 4.89
CA PRO A 4 7.96 -20.74 4.37
C PRO A 4 7.14 -20.48 3.10
N ILE A 5 7.10 -21.42 2.15
CA ILE A 5 6.41 -21.24 0.86
C ILE A 5 4.91 -21.01 1.06
N PHE A 6 4.29 -21.74 1.98
CA PHE A 6 2.87 -21.58 2.29
C PHE A 6 2.57 -20.21 2.92
N LEU A 7 3.49 -19.67 3.73
CA LEU A 7 3.32 -18.36 4.38
C LEU A 7 3.40 -17.21 3.36
N TRP A 8 4.31 -17.31 2.39
CA TRP A 8 4.46 -16.34 1.31
C TRP A 8 3.24 -16.27 0.40
N SER A 9 2.69 -17.43 -0.01
CA SER A 9 1.47 -17.46 -0.84
C SER A 9 0.27 -16.83 -0.13
N ASN A 10 0.12 -17.07 1.18
CA ASN A 10 -0.96 -16.45 1.95
C ASN A 10 -0.78 -14.93 2.09
N LEU A 11 0.45 -14.45 2.28
CA LEU A 11 0.72 -13.01 2.34
C LEU A 11 0.44 -12.32 1.00
N ILE A 12 0.82 -12.95 -0.12
CA ILE A 12 0.52 -12.43 -1.46
C ILE A 12 -1.00 -12.39 -1.68
N LEU A 13 -1.73 -13.44 -1.29
CA LEU A 13 -3.18 -13.51 -1.43
C LEU A 13 -3.91 -12.46 -0.58
N ILE A 14 -3.48 -12.26 0.67
CA ILE A 14 -4.05 -11.24 1.55
C ILE A 14 -3.76 -9.84 0.98
N GLY A 15 -2.54 -9.61 0.50
CA GLY A 15 -2.15 -8.37 -0.16
C GLY A 15 -3.00 -8.09 -1.39
N THR A 16 -3.19 -9.08 -2.28
CA THR A 16 -4.02 -8.93 -3.47
C THR A 16 -5.48 -8.66 -3.14
N ILE A 17 -6.06 -9.36 -2.15
CA ILE A 17 -7.45 -9.11 -1.71
C ILE A 17 -7.60 -7.71 -1.14
N LEU A 18 -6.65 -7.24 -0.31
CA LEU A 18 -6.68 -5.88 0.23
C LEU A 18 -6.59 -4.84 -0.89
N THR A 19 -5.67 -5.00 -1.85
CA THR A 19 -5.60 -4.12 -3.03
C THR A 19 -6.88 -4.17 -3.85
N LEU A 20 -7.46 -5.35 -4.10
CA LEU A 20 -8.70 -5.45 -4.85
C LEU A 20 -9.86 -4.77 -4.12
N ALA A 21 -9.97 -4.98 -2.82
CA ALA A 21 -10.99 -4.38 -1.98
C ALA A 21 -10.85 -2.85 -1.98
N SER A 22 -9.64 -2.31 -1.88
CA SER A 22 -9.42 -0.85 -1.95
C SER A 22 -9.76 -0.25 -3.31
N VAL A 23 -9.51 -0.99 -4.41
CA VAL A 23 -9.87 -0.56 -5.78
C VAL A 23 -11.38 -0.64 -5.99
N LEU A 24 -12.04 -1.68 -5.46
CA LEU A 24 -13.49 -1.88 -5.56
C LEU A 24 -14.30 -0.94 -4.66
N ILE A 25 -13.78 -0.63 -3.47
CA ILE A 25 -14.36 0.34 -2.53
C ILE A 25 -13.97 1.78 -2.92
N GLY A 26 -13.25 1.94 -4.05
CA GLY A 26 -12.73 3.19 -4.58
C GLY A 26 -13.61 4.38 -4.20
N ASP A 27 -13.00 5.34 -3.50
CA ASP A 27 -13.72 6.49 -2.97
C ASP A 27 -14.48 7.15 -4.12
N SER A 28 -15.81 7.21 -3.98
CA SER A 28 -16.73 7.88 -4.91
C SER A 28 -16.32 9.32 -5.25
N ARG A 29 -15.42 9.92 -4.46
CA ARG A 29 -14.80 11.24 -4.68
C ARG A 29 -13.59 11.24 -5.63
N GLY A 30 -13.23 10.09 -6.22
CA GLY A 30 -12.03 9.98 -7.06
C GLY A 30 -10.73 10.04 -6.26
N GLY A 31 -10.73 9.42 -5.07
CA GLY A 31 -9.58 9.34 -4.17
C GLY A 31 -8.60 8.22 -4.56
N TYR A 32 -7.31 8.50 -4.48
CA TYR A 32 -6.21 7.55 -4.67
C TYR A 32 -5.40 7.40 -3.38
N GLY A 33 -4.87 6.20 -3.16
CA GLY A 33 -4.11 5.83 -1.96
C GLY A 33 -4.39 4.38 -1.61
N PHE A 34 -3.42 3.70 -1.00
CA PHE A 34 -3.56 2.31 -0.62
C PHE A 34 -2.68 2.02 0.60
N PRO A 35 -3.22 1.41 1.68
CA PRO A 35 -4.61 0.94 1.86
C PRO A 35 -5.69 2.01 2.06
N LEU A 36 -5.33 3.22 2.46
CA LEU A 36 -6.29 4.31 2.70
C LEU A 36 -6.25 5.31 1.55
N ALA A 37 -7.41 5.76 1.08
CA ALA A 37 -7.48 6.83 0.10
C ALA A 37 -7.13 8.16 0.77
N TRP A 38 -5.91 8.66 0.54
CA TRP A 38 -5.39 9.87 1.19
C TRP A 38 -5.20 11.05 0.24
N LYS A 39 -5.40 10.88 -1.07
CA LYS A 39 -5.30 11.95 -2.07
C LYS A 39 -6.56 12.03 -2.90
N THR A 40 -7.23 13.17 -2.98
CA THR A 40 -8.34 13.38 -3.92
C THR A 40 -7.80 13.88 -5.26
N GLY A 41 -8.36 13.42 -6.38
CA GLY A 41 -7.93 13.93 -7.67
C GLY A 41 -8.77 13.45 -8.86
N GLY A 42 -9.96 14.03 -9.05
CA GLY A 42 -10.76 13.85 -10.28
C GLY A 42 -10.17 14.52 -11.53
N CYS A 43 -8.86 14.78 -11.59
CA CYS A 43 -8.22 15.37 -12.77
C CYS A 43 -7.87 14.27 -13.78
N PRO A 44 -8.03 14.53 -15.08
CA PRO A 44 -7.74 13.54 -16.10
C PRO A 44 -6.24 13.17 -16.13
N PRO A 45 -5.88 12.00 -16.69
CA PRO A 45 -4.52 11.47 -16.67
C PRO A 45 -3.47 12.45 -17.22
N PRO A 46 -2.20 12.32 -16.79
CA PRO A 46 -1.12 13.24 -17.16
C PRO A 46 -0.97 13.33 -18.69
N GLY A 47 -0.96 14.57 -19.21
CA GLY A 47 -0.88 14.87 -20.65
C GLY A 47 -1.90 15.89 -21.16
N ILE A 48 -2.86 16.29 -20.32
CA ILE A 48 -3.88 17.29 -20.63
C ILE A 48 -3.62 18.54 -19.77
N VAL A 49 -3.78 19.74 -20.36
CA VAL A 49 -3.56 21.02 -19.67
C VAL A 49 -4.47 21.08 -18.43
N ILE A 50 -3.85 21.11 -17.25
CA ILE A 50 -4.54 21.13 -15.96
C ILE A 50 -5.06 22.55 -15.75
N SER A 51 -6.37 22.73 -15.59
CA SER A 51 -6.94 24.03 -15.21
C SER A 51 -6.60 24.34 -13.74
N GLU A 52 -6.45 25.62 -13.38
CA GLU A 52 -6.20 26.06 -11.99
C GLU A 52 -7.28 25.55 -11.03
N SER A 53 -8.53 25.44 -11.52
CA SER A 53 -9.65 24.85 -10.78
C SER A 53 -9.45 23.37 -10.44
N CYS A 54 -8.72 22.62 -11.26
CA CYS A 54 -8.40 21.21 -11.02
C CYS A 54 -7.30 21.07 -9.97
N LEU A 55 -6.29 21.96 -9.99
CA LEU A 55 -5.25 22.02 -8.95
C LEU A 55 -5.84 22.32 -7.57
N LEU A 56 -6.81 23.24 -7.49
CA LEU A 56 -7.52 23.55 -6.24
C LEU A 56 -8.38 22.39 -5.72
N ALA A 57 -8.80 21.46 -6.59
CA ALA A 57 -9.59 20.30 -6.21
C ALA A 57 -8.74 19.13 -5.66
N ILE A 58 -7.40 19.23 -5.72
CA ILE A 58 -6.51 18.25 -5.13
C ILE A 58 -6.41 18.49 -3.63
N GLY A 59 -6.97 17.56 -2.87
CA GLY A 59 -6.91 17.51 -1.41
C GLY A 59 -6.03 16.36 -0.95
N TYR A 60 -5.40 16.55 0.21
CA TYR A 60 -4.65 15.51 0.88
C TYR A 60 -5.21 15.30 2.28
N ASP A 61 -5.56 14.06 2.60
CA ASP A 61 -5.79 13.62 3.98
C ASP A 61 -4.47 13.11 4.57
N TRP A 62 -3.78 14.03 5.25
CA TRP A 62 -2.49 13.76 5.87
C TRP A 62 -2.54 12.66 6.95
N LEU A 63 -3.70 12.45 7.59
CA LEU A 63 -3.85 11.40 8.59
C LEU A 63 -3.83 10.03 7.91
N SER A 64 -4.67 9.85 6.88
CA SER A 64 -4.72 8.61 6.10
C SER A 64 -3.37 8.32 5.42
N PHE A 65 -2.69 9.34 4.90
CA PHE A 65 -1.32 9.19 4.37
C PHE A 65 -0.34 8.72 5.44
N GLY A 66 -0.38 9.32 6.64
CA GLY A 66 0.49 8.94 7.75
C GLY A 66 0.26 7.49 8.20
N LEU A 67 -0.99 7.04 8.25
CA LEU A 67 -1.34 5.65 8.57
C LEU A 67 -0.82 4.67 7.52
N ASP A 68 -1.00 4.97 6.22
CA ASP A 68 -0.43 4.16 5.14
C ASP A 68 1.09 4.05 5.26
N ALA A 69 1.78 5.18 5.49
CA ALA A 69 3.23 5.21 5.66
C ALA A 69 3.71 4.35 6.85
N LEU A 70 2.98 4.39 7.98
CA LEU A 70 3.26 3.54 9.14
C LEU A 70 3.04 2.06 8.82
N ILE A 71 1.97 1.71 8.11
CA ILE A 71 1.70 0.33 7.68
C ILE A 71 2.85 -0.20 6.83
N TYR A 72 3.27 0.54 5.79
CA TYR A 72 4.38 0.10 4.94
C TYR A 72 5.70 0.00 5.70
N THR A 73 5.96 0.93 6.60
CA THR A 73 7.15 0.91 7.45
C THR A 73 7.16 -0.34 8.33
N PHE A 74 6.04 -0.64 8.99
CA PHE A 74 5.89 -1.82 9.83
C PHE A 74 6.08 -3.12 9.04
N ILE A 75 5.47 -3.24 7.87
CA ILE A 75 5.62 -4.40 6.99
C ILE A 75 7.08 -4.56 6.54
N GLY A 76 7.72 -3.47 6.09
CA GLY A 76 9.12 -3.48 5.65
C GLY A 76 10.07 -3.93 6.75
N PHE A 77 9.94 -3.38 7.96
CA PHE A 77 10.73 -3.80 9.12
C PHE A 77 10.44 -5.26 9.52
N GLY A 78 9.18 -5.69 9.48
CA GLY A 78 8.79 -7.08 9.77
C GLY A 78 9.46 -8.07 8.82
N ILE A 79 9.52 -7.77 7.52
CA ILE A 79 10.20 -8.59 6.51
C ILE A 79 11.71 -8.65 6.78
N LEU A 80 12.36 -7.51 7.04
CA LEU A 80 13.79 -7.47 7.34
C LEU A 80 14.15 -8.27 8.59
N LEU A 81 13.34 -8.17 9.64
CA LEU A 81 13.53 -8.89 10.88
C LEU A 81 13.30 -10.40 10.71
N ALA A 82 12.29 -10.80 9.94
CA ALA A 82 12.07 -12.20 9.60
C ALA A 82 13.24 -12.77 8.78
N TYR A 83 13.73 -12.01 7.80
CA TYR A 83 14.85 -12.40 6.96
C TYR A 83 16.15 -12.53 7.75
N SER A 84 16.44 -11.60 8.66
CA SER A 84 17.65 -11.66 9.49
C SER A 84 17.63 -12.89 10.40
N LYS A 85 16.50 -13.18 11.06
CA LYS A 85 16.34 -14.40 11.88
C LYS A 85 16.47 -15.67 11.04
N TYR A 86 15.88 -15.71 9.85
CA TYR A 86 16.01 -16.84 8.94
C TYR A 86 17.46 -17.09 8.52
N ARG A 87 18.20 -16.03 8.18
CA ARG A 87 19.63 -16.12 7.81
C ARG A 87 20.47 -16.69 8.94
N VAL A 88 20.28 -16.20 10.17
CA VAL A 88 20.99 -16.70 11.35
C VAL A 88 20.66 -18.17 11.60
N ALA A 89 19.38 -18.54 11.59
CA ALA A 89 18.96 -19.93 11.79
C ALA A 89 19.50 -20.89 10.71
N LYS A 90 19.69 -20.40 9.48
CA LYS A 90 20.30 -21.19 8.39
C LYS A 90 21.81 -21.33 8.54
N GLN A 91 22.52 -20.35 9.10
CA GLN A 91 23.98 -20.46 9.31
C GLN A 91 24.35 -21.42 10.45
N ILE A 92 23.46 -21.61 11.43
CA ILE A 92 23.69 -22.51 12.57
C ILE A 92 23.41 -23.98 12.21
N ARG A 93 22.76 -24.25 11.07
CA ARG A 93 22.34 -25.59 10.63
C ARG A 93 23.16 -26.06 9.43
#